data_AF-V5HEP0-F1
#
_entry.id   AF-V5HEP0-F1
#
_cell.length_a   1.000
_cell.length_b   1.000
_cell.length_c   1.000
_cell.angle_alpha   90.00
_cell.angle_beta   90.00
_cell.angle_gamma   90.00
#
_symmetry.space_group_name_H-M   'P 1'
#
loop_
_entity.id
_entity.type
_entity.pdbx_description
1 polymer ?
#
loop_
_entity_poly.entity_id
_entity_poly.type
_entity_poly.pdbx_seq_one_letter_code
_entity_poly.pdbx_strand_id
1 'polypeptide(L)'
;EDDLVRLDYSAGYLGKRRVACWNAPSGCNFVGPVSGLLEHFQQCTFHTVSCPQCHSPVLRSNVVRHCREGCSLRLAADTAAVNCLNLDRNSIEQAQNELREALGKISEDLVLLQSGLNLCREDIRATHTSCRRLLEDQASKLDDLAATCIDSFTKELRLLQVVSADVQYGVLSSRTSEKALLEQLQAHDIQLFQKFAEDVKTAVMTVGNSNRDHLTE
;
A
#
# COMPACT_ATOMS: atom_id res chain seq x y z
N GLU A 1 30.30 -53.61 51.50
CA GLU A 1 31.43 -54.51 51.80
C GLU A 1 32.43 -54.33 50.69
N ASP A 2 33.57 -53.73 50.99
CA ASP A 2 34.78 -53.89 50.18
C ASP A 2 35.95 -53.69 51.14
N ASP A 3 36.07 -54.66 52.06
CA ASP A 3 37.24 -54.85 52.90
C ASP A 3 38.38 -55.38 52.01
N LEU A 4 38.87 -54.53 51.11
CA LEU A 4 40.09 -54.80 50.36
C LEU A 4 41.27 -54.67 51.32
N VAL A 5 41.61 -55.78 51.97
CA VAL A 5 42.79 -55.89 52.82
C VAL A 5 44.03 -55.67 51.94
N ARG A 6 44.69 -54.54 52.14
CA ARG A 6 45.99 -54.25 51.51
C ARG A 6 47.02 -55.20 52.10
N LEU A 7 47.45 -56.17 51.31
CA LEU A 7 48.51 -57.10 51.66
C LEU A 7 49.84 -56.52 51.18
N ASP A 8 50.66 -56.02 52.10
CA ASP A 8 52.00 -55.54 51.79
C ASP A 8 52.97 -56.72 51.69
N TYR A 9 53.25 -57.13 50.45
CA TYR A 9 54.28 -58.13 50.13
C TYR A 9 55.56 -57.47 49.67
N SER A 10 56.73 -58.02 50.04
CA SER A 10 58.00 -57.50 49.54
C SER A 10 58.16 -57.76 48.04
N ALA A 11 58.78 -56.83 47.32
CA ALA A 11 59.06 -56.98 45.88
C ALA A 11 59.89 -58.24 45.58
N GLY A 12 60.83 -58.60 46.47
CA GLY A 12 61.62 -59.83 46.35
C GLY A 12 60.82 -61.11 46.54
N TYR A 13 59.74 -61.07 47.33
CA TYR A 13 58.81 -62.19 47.50
C TYR A 13 57.88 -62.33 46.29
N LEU A 14 57.30 -61.23 45.80
CA LEU A 14 56.44 -61.24 44.62
C LEU A 14 57.20 -61.61 43.34
N GLY A 15 58.42 -61.11 43.18
CA GLY A 15 59.26 -61.37 42.00
C GLY A 15 59.52 -62.86 41.74
N LYS A 16 59.56 -63.69 42.79
CA LYS A 16 59.79 -65.15 42.71
C LYS A 16 58.53 -65.97 42.45
N ARG A 17 57.34 -65.38 42.54
CA ARG A 17 56.08 -66.10 42.31
C ARG A 17 56.00 -66.54 40.86
N ARG A 18 55.58 -67.78 40.64
CA ARG A 18 55.39 -68.31 39.29
C ARG A 18 54.05 -67.82 38.74
N VAL A 19 54.08 -67.25 37.54
CA VAL A 19 52.92 -66.72 36.83
C VAL A 19 52.92 -67.24 35.40
N ALA A 20 51.72 -67.45 34.86
CA ALA A 20 51.53 -67.78 33.46
C ALA A 20 51.58 -66.50 32.60
N CYS A 21 51.90 -66.65 31.32
CA CYS A 21 51.82 -65.54 30.36
C CYS A 21 50.38 -65.04 30.19
N TRP A 22 50.19 -63.73 29.99
CA TRP A 22 48.87 -63.17 29.65
C TRP A 22 48.28 -63.73 28.36
N ASN A 23 49.11 -64.22 27.44
CA ASN A 23 48.69 -64.88 26.21
C ASN A 23 48.53 -66.41 26.36
N ALA A 24 48.41 -66.94 27.59
CA ALA A 24 48.12 -68.35 27.81
C ALA A 24 46.83 -68.83 27.11
N PRO A 25 45.72 -68.07 27.10
CA PRO A 25 44.53 -68.43 26.31
C PRO A 25 44.79 -68.51 24.80
N SER A 26 45.77 -67.75 24.31
CA SER A 26 46.19 -67.75 22.91
C SER A 26 47.20 -68.85 22.57
N GLY A 27 47.56 -69.71 23.53
CA GLY A 27 48.45 -70.86 23.33
C GLY A 27 49.86 -70.71 23.90
N CYS A 28 50.17 -69.63 24.61
CA CYS A 28 51.48 -69.49 25.26
C CYS A 28 51.61 -70.39 26.50
N ASN A 29 52.63 -71.24 26.53
CA ASN A 29 52.89 -72.18 27.63
C ASN A 29 53.91 -71.67 28.67
N PHE A 30 54.31 -70.40 28.60
CA PHE A 30 55.27 -69.83 29.55
C PHE A 30 54.69 -69.78 30.97
N VAL A 31 55.43 -70.35 31.92
CA VAL A 31 55.18 -70.23 33.37
C VAL A 31 56.50 -70.01 34.10
N GLY A 32 56.75 -68.76 34.51
CA GLY A 32 58.03 -68.32 35.07
C GLY A 32 57.87 -67.32 36.22
N PRO A 33 58.96 -66.84 36.83
CA PRO A 33 58.90 -65.82 37.88
C PRO A 33 58.27 -64.52 37.36
N VAL A 34 57.54 -63.80 38.22
CA VAL A 34 56.96 -62.48 37.89
C VAL A 34 58.01 -61.54 37.30
N SER A 35 59.25 -61.58 37.81
CA SER A 35 60.35 -60.75 37.32
C SER A 35 60.70 -60.98 35.84
N GLY A 36 60.43 -62.17 35.29
CA GLY A 36 60.69 -62.51 33.88
C GLY A 36 59.46 -62.40 32.96
N LEU A 37 58.28 -62.11 33.51
CA LEU A 37 57.03 -62.08 32.74
C LEU A 37 57.03 -60.97 31.67
N LEU A 38 57.51 -59.78 32.02
CA LEU A 38 57.50 -58.62 31.11
C LEU A 38 58.42 -58.85 29.91
N GLU A 39 59.64 -59.35 30.16
CA GLU A 39 60.61 -59.68 29.12
C GLU A 39 60.05 -60.74 28.17
N HIS A 40 59.44 -61.79 28.72
CA HIS A 40 58.74 -62.79 27.91
C HIS A 40 57.60 -62.19 27.09
N PHE A 41 56.74 -61.36 27.69
CA PHE A 41 55.56 -60.80 27.02
C PHE A 41 55.93 -59.96 25.79
N GLN A 42 57.04 -59.23 25.85
CA GLN A 42 57.56 -58.44 24.72
C GLN A 42 57.98 -59.30 23.52
N GLN A 43 58.40 -60.54 23.78
CA GLN A 43 58.90 -61.48 22.76
C GLN A 43 57.90 -62.62 22.48
N CYS A 44 56.72 -62.60 23.09
CA CYS A 44 55.73 -63.66 22.99
C CYS A 44 55.15 -63.75 21.56
N THR A 45 55.33 -64.89 20.90
CA THR A 45 54.81 -65.14 19.55
C THR A 45 53.30 -65.26 19.49
N PHE A 46 52.65 -65.52 20.63
CA PHE A 46 51.19 -65.60 20.79
C PHE A 46 50.57 -64.26 21.18
N HIS A 47 51.33 -63.17 21.13
CA HIS A 47 50.85 -61.83 21.46
C HIS A 47 49.74 -61.41 20.50
N THR A 48 48.54 -61.25 21.05
CA THR A 48 47.33 -60.91 20.31
C THR A 48 47.05 -59.40 20.44
N VAL A 49 46.76 -58.73 19.32
CA VAL A 49 46.39 -57.32 19.24
C VAL A 49 45.05 -57.17 18.51
N SER A 50 44.34 -56.06 18.72
CA SER A 50 43.15 -55.74 17.94
C SER A 50 43.54 -55.13 16.59
N CYS A 51 42.93 -55.62 15.50
CA CYS A 51 43.03 -54.97 14.19
C CYS A 51 42.43 -53.55 14.26
N PRO A 52 43.11 -52.50 13.79
CA PRO A 52 42.56 -51.13 13.84
C PRO A 52 41.39 -50.92 12.87
N GLN A 53 41.20 -51.82 11.89
CA GLN A 53 40.14 -51.70 10.90
C GLN A 53 38.88 -52.44 11.35
N CYS A 54 39.00 -53.72 11.75
CA CYS A 54 37.86 -54.58 12.08
C CYS A 54 37.75 -54.97 13.55
N HIS A 55 38.68 -54.52 14.38
CA HIS A 55 38.77 -54.82 15.82
C HIS A 55 38.90 -56.31 16.18
N SER A 56 39.01 -57.20 15.19
CA SER A 56 39.21 -58.62 15.43
C SER A 56 40.57 -58.88 16.12
N PRO A 57 40.64 -59.84 17.05
CA PRO A 57 41.89 -60.23 17.69
C PRO A 57 42.77 -60.96 16.67
N VAL A 58 43.97 -60.44 16.43
CA VAL A 58 44.94 -60.98 15.49
C VAL A 58 46.31 -61.08 16.13
N LEU A 59 47.12 -62.06 15.73
CA LEU A 59 48.51 -62.13 16.17
C LEU A 59 49.27 -60.88 15.71
N ARG A 60 50.07 -60.28 16.59
CA ARG A 60 50.87 -59.09 16.29
C ARG A 60 51.74 -59.25 15.05
N SER A 61 52.29 -60.44 14.82
CA SER A 61 53.08 -60.77 13.63
C SER A 61 52.26 -60.77 12.33
N ASN A 62 50.94 -60.94 12.43
CA ASN A 62 50.04 -61.13 11.29
C ASN A 62 49.12 -59.93 11.05
N VAL A 63 49.10 -58.92 11.92
CA VAL A 63 48.20 -57.75 11.81
C VAL A 63 48.34 -57.03 10.46
N VAL A 64 49.57 -56.85 9.98
CA VAL A 64 49.83 -56.17 8.70
C VAL A 64 49.28 -56.97 7.52
N ARG A 65 49.49 -58.30 7.53
CA ARG A 65 49.00 -59.20 6.50
C ARG A 65 47.47 -59.24 6.50
N HIS A 66 46.87 -59.36 7.68
CA HIS A 66 45.41 -59.31 7.84
C HIS A 66 44.81 -58.04 7.24
N CYS A 67 45.35 -56.86 7.58
CA CYS A 67 44.87 -55.58 7.03
C CYS A 67 45.02 -55.48 5.49
N ARG A 68 46.00 -56.18 4.91
CA ARG A 68 46.28 -56.15 3.48
C ARG A 68 45.41 -57.13 2.68
N GLU A 69 45.23 -58.34 3.20
CA GLU A 69 44.77 -59.49 2.41
C GLU A 69 43.42 -60.05 2.88
N GLY A 70 42.97 -59.74 4.10
CA GLY A 70 41.84 -60.45 4.73
C GLY A 70 41.00 -59.60 5.67
N CYS A 71 41.02 -58.28 5.53
CA CYS A 71 40.18 -57.38 6.34
C CYS A 71 38.86 -57.06 5.61
N SER A 72 37.77 -57.68 6.06
CA SER A 72 36.44 -57.62 5.45
C SER A 72 35.85 -56.21 5.29
N LEU A 73 36.35 -55.21 6.03
CA LEU A 73 35.84 -53.84 5.97
C LEU A 73 36.36 -53.02 4.78
N ARG A 74 37.53 -53.36 4.20
CA ARG A 74 38.06 -52.60 3.04
C ARG A 74 37.23 -52.79 1.78
N LEU A 75 36.69 -54.00 1.55
CA LEU A 75 35.86 -54.28 0.37
C LEU A 75 34.48 -53.59 0.43
N ALA A 76 33.91 -53.42 1.62
CA ALA A 76 32.59 -52.79 1.79
C ALA A 76 32.64 -51.26 1.74
N ALA A 77 33.72 -50.65 2.24
CA ALA A 77 33.86 -49.20 2.32
C ALA A 77 33.97 -48.52 0.94
N ASP A 78 34.68 -49.13 -0.01
CA ASP A 78 34.92 -48.54 -1.33
C ASP A 78 33.64 -48.49 -2.19
N THR A 79 32.77 -49.49 -2.06
CA THR A 79 31.48 -49.53 -2.80
C THR A 79 30.44 -48.59 -2.18
N ALA A 80 30.42 -48.48 -0.84
CA ALA A 80 29.50 -47.58 -0.14
C ALA A 80 29.81 -46.10 -0.39
N ALA A 81 31.09 -45.72 -0.43
CA ALA A 81 31.53 -44.35 -0.67
C ALA A 81 31.11 -43.83 -2.06
N VAL A 82 31.26 -44.65 -3.11
CA VAL A 82 30.86 -44.29 -4.49
C VAL A 82 29.34 -44.11 -4.59
N ASN A 83 28.56 -44.96 -3.93
CA ASN A 83 27.10 -44.84 -3.94
C ASN A 83 26.63 -43.58 -3.20
N CYS A 84 27.19 -43.26 -2.04
CA CYS A 84 26.86 -42.02 -1.30
C CYS A 84 27.16 -40.74 -2.08
N LEU A 85 28.30 -40.66 -2.78
CA LEU A 85 28.67 -39.49 -3.58
C LEU A 85 27.71 -39.29 -4.77
N ASN A 86 27.24 -40.36 -5.40
CA ASN A 86 26.27 -40.29 -6.49
C ASN A 86 24.88 -39.86 -6.00
N LEU A 87 24.45 -40.34 -4.82
CA LEU A 87 23.20 -39.91 -4.18
C LEU A 87 23.20 -38.40 -3.89
N ASP A 88 24.27 -37.88 -3.29
CA ASP A 88 24.41 -36.45 -2.95
C ASP A 88 24.41 -35.57 -4.21
N ARG A 89 25.15 -35.96 -5.26
CA ARG A 89 25.15 -35.25 -6.54
C ARG A 89 23.77 -35.20 -7.19
N ASN A 90 23.04 -36.32 -7.20
CA ASN A 90 21.69 -36.38 -7.78
C ASN A 90 20.71 -35.49 -7.02
N SER A 91 20.80 -35.43 -5.68
CA SER A 91 19.99 -34.53 -4.86
C SER A 91 20.28 -33.06 -5.14
N ILE A 92 21.54 -32.69 -5.35
CA ILE A 92 21.94 -31.32 -5.72
C ILE A 92 21.42 -30.97 -7.13
N GLU A 93 21.59 -31.87 -8.11
CA GLU A 93 21.08 -31.66 -9.47
C GLU A 93 19.55 -31.52 -9.48
N GLN A 94 18.84 -32.30 -8.67
CA GLN A 94 17.39 -32.18 -8.49
C GLN A 94 17.01 -30.81 -7.91
N ALA A 95 17.62 -30.40 -6.80
CA ALA A 95 17.34 -29.10 -6.18
C ALA A 95 17.63 -27.93 -7.13
N GLN A 96 18.69 -28.04 -7.95
CA GLN A 96 19.02 -27.05 -8.97
C GLN A 96 17.96 -26.97 -10.07
N ASN A 97 17.40 -28.10 -10.49
CA ASN A 97 16.33 -28.13 -11.49
C ASN A 97 15.04 -27.52 -10.92
N GLU A 98 14.66 -27.88 -9.69
CA GLU A 98 13.48 -27.32 -9.00
C GLU A 98 13.60 -25.80 -8.83
N LEU A 99 14.77 -25.30 -8.42
CA LEU A 99 15.02 -23.87 -8.28
C LEU A 99 14.94 -23.15 -9.63
N ARG A 100 15.45 -23.75 -10.70
CA ARG A 100 15.37 -23.18 -12.05
C ARG A 100 13.94 -23.11 -12.56
N GLU A 101 13.14 -24.14 -12.30
CA GLU A 101 11.72 -24.16 -12.65
C GLU A 101 10.95 -23.09 -11.87
N ALA A 102 11.16 -23.00 -10.55
CA ALA A 102 10.55 -21.98 -9.72
C ALA A 102 10.91 -20.56 -10.17
N LEU A 103 12.19 -20.32 -10.49
CA LEU A 103 12.65 -19.03 -11.02
C LEU A 103 12.02 -18.72 -12.38
N GLY A 104 11.87 -19.73 -13.24
CA GLY A 104 11.17 -19.60 -14.52
C GLY A 104 9.72 -19.16 -14.33
N LYS A 105 8.97 -19.83 -13.46
CA LYS A 105 7.59 -19.47 -13.09
C LYS A 105 7.48 -18.05 -12.55
N ILE A 106 8.36 -17.67 -11.63
CA ILE A 106 8.40 -16.29 -11.09
C ILE A 106 8.66 -15.29 -12.22
N SER A 107 9.58 -15.58 -13.13
CA SER A 107 9.88 -14.70 -14.26
C SER A 107 8.66 -14.54 -15.19
N GLU A 108 7.93 -15.61 -15.46
CA GLU A 108 6.69 -15.58 -16.25
C GLU A 108 5.60 -14.76 -15.56
N ASP A 109 5.38 -15.01 -14.27
CA ASP A 109 4.41 -14.28 -13.44
C ASP A 109 4.73 -12.78 -13.40
N LEU A 110 6.01 -12.40 -13.30
CA LEU A 110 6.43 -11.00 -13.32
C LEU A 110 6.09 -10.33 -14.66
N VAL A 111 6.29 -11.02 -15.79
CA VAL A 111 5.94 -10.50 -17.12
C VAL A 111 4.42 -10.35 -17.27
N LEU A 112 3.64 -11.32 -16.78
CA LEU A 112 2.18 -11.25 -16.77
C LEU A 112 1.67 -10.09 -15.90
N LEU A 113 2.21 -9.94 -14.69
CA LEU A 113 1.88 -8.84 -13.78
C LEU A 113 2.23 -7.48 -14.38
N GLN A 114 3.42 -7.36 -15.00
CA GLN A 114 3.83 -6.13 -15.67
C GLN A 114 2.88 -5.77 -16.82
N SER A 115 2.47 -6.78 -17.60
CA SER A 115 1.52 -6.59 -18.70
C SER A 115 0.13 -6.19 -18.18
N GLY A 116 -0.36 -6.84 -17.13
CA GLY A 116 -1.62 -6.50 -16.47
C GLY A 116 -1.62 -5.10 -15.86
N LEU A 117 -0.52 -4.69 -15.24
CA LEU A 117 -0.36 -3.34 -14.70
C LEU A 117 -0.35 -2.28 -15.80
N ASN A 118 0.30 -2.56 -16.93
CA ASN A 118 0.29 -1.68 -18.09
C ASN A 118 -1.11 -1.52 -18.67
N LEU A 119 -1.87 -2.61 -18.81
CA LEU A 119 -3.26 -2.56 -19.26
C LEU A 119 -4.13 -1.74 -18.29
N CYS A 120 -4.05 -2.04 -17.00
CA CYS A 120 -4.78 -1.30 -15.96
C CYS A 120 -4.45 0.20 -15.99
N ARG A 121 -3.18 0.56 -16.19
CA ARG A 121 -2.75 1.94 -16.32
C ARG A 121 -3.40 2.63 -17.53
N GLU A 122 -3.45 1.96 -18.68
CA GLU A 122 -4.08 2.53 -19.87
C GLU A 122 -5.60 2.66 -19.70
N ASP A 123 -6.27 1.69 -19.08
CA ASP A 123 -7.71 1.75 -18.81
C ASP A 123 -8.06 2.91 -17.86
N ILE A 124 -7.26 3.11 -16.80
CA ILE A 124 -7.41 4.26 -15.90
C ILE A 124 -7.21 5.57 -16.66
N ARG A 125 -6.19 5.65 -17.53
CA ARG A 125 -5.91 6.85 -18.34
C ARG A 125 -7.04 7.15 -19.33
N ALA A 126 -7.58 6.13 -19.97
CA ALA A 126 -8.69 6.24 -20.91
C ALA A 126 -9.96 6.70 -20.20
N THR A 127 -10.30 6.07 -19.07
CA THR A 127 -11.44 6.43 -18.22
C THR A 127 -11.32 7.86 -17.71
N HIS A 128 -10.16 8.23 -17.15
CA HIS A 128 -9.88 9.58 -16.67
C HIS A 128 -10.05 10.62 -17.79
N THR A 129 -9.51 10.35 -18.99
CA THR A 129 -9.65 11.25 -20.14
C THR A 129 -11.09 11.35 -20.62
N SER A 130 -11.87 10.27 -20.53
CA SER A 130 -13.31 10.28 -20.86
C SER A 130 -14.11 11.12 -19.86
N CYS A 131 -13.93 10.88 -18.55
CA CYS A 131 -14.60 11.63 -17.49
C CYS A 131 -14.24 13.12 -17.54
N ARG A 132 -12.97 13.45 -17.75
CA ARG A 132 -12.52 14.83 -17.87
C ARG A 132 -13.21 15.56 -19.03
N ARG A 133 -13.28 14.94 -20.21
CA ARG A 133 -13.99 15.51 -21.37
C ARG A 133 -15.48 15.73 -21.09
N LEU A 134 -16.13 14.78 -20.40
CA LEU A 134 -17.53 14.92 -20.03
C LEU A 134 -17.76 16.10 -19.06
N LEU A 135 -16.87 16.27 -18.09
CA LEU A 135 -16.93 17.40 -17.15
C LEU A 135 -16.67 18.73 -17.85
N GLU A 136 -15.69 18.79 -18.75
CA GLU A 136 -15.39 19.98 -19.57
C GLU A 136 -16.59 20.36 -20.47
N ASP A 137 -17.25 19.37 -21.10
CA ASP A 137 -18.45 19.57 -21.91
C ASP A 137 -19.65 20.04 -21.07
N GLN A 138 -19.86 19.45 -19.88
CA GLN A 138 -20.92 19.87 -18.97
C GLN A 138 -20.69 21.29 -18.42
N ALA A 139 -19.44 21.63 -18.07
CA ALA A 139 -19.08 22.97 -17.63
C ALA A 139 -19.37 24.01 -18.74
N SER A 140 -18.96 23.70 -19.98
CA SER A 140 -19.22 24.57 -21.13
C SER A 140 -20.72 24.80 -21.36
N LYS A 141 -21.53 23.74 -21.26
CA LYS A 141 -23.01 23.83 -21.39
C LYS A 141 -23.63 24.67 -20.26
N LEU A 142 -23.11 24.58 -19.04
CA LEU A 142 -23.57 25.40 -17.92
C LEU A 142 -23.23 26.88 -18.15
N ASP A 143 -22.03 27.18 -18.66
CA ASP A 143 -21.61 28.53 -19.01
C ASP A 143 -22.49 29.13 -20.11
N ASP A 144 -22.78 28.36 -21.18
CA ASP A 144 -23.67 28.77 -22.26
C ASP A 144 -25.10 29.05 -21.77
N LEU A 145 -25.61 28.17 -20.89
CA LEU A 145 -26.93 28.34 -20.29
C LEU A 145 -26.98 29.58 -19.37
N ALA A 146 -25.93 29.81 -18.58
CA ALA A 146 -25.82 30.97 -17.72
C ALA A 146 -25.77 32.26 -18.55
N ALA A 147 -24.96 32.30 -19.61
CA ALA A 147 -24.89 33.44 -20.53
C ALA A 147 -26.25 33.72 -21.18
N THR A 148 -26.96 32.68 -21.63
CA THR A 148 -28.30 32.80 -22.22
C THR A 148 -29.33 33.32 -21.22
N CYS A 149 -29.33 32.81 -19.98
CA CYS A 149 -30.21 33.29 -18.93
C CYS A 149 -29.95 34.76 -18.61
N ILE A 150 -28.67 35.13 -18.41
CA ILE A 150 -28.29 36.51 -18.09
C ILE A 150 -28.72 37.46 -19.22
N ASP A 151 -28.50 37.10 -20.49
CA ASP A 151 -28.91 37.90 -21.63
C ASP A 151 -30.44 38.07 -21.69
N SER A 152 -31.21 37.00 -21.51
CA SER A 152 -32.67 37.05 -21.46
C SER A 152 -33.18 37.97 -20.35
N PHE A 153 -32.72 37.77 -19.12
CA PHE A 153 -33.13 38.61 -17.99
C PHE A 153 -32.69 40.06 -18.16
N THR A 154 -31.52 40.31 -18.74
CA THR A 154 -31.05 41.68 -19.01
C THR A 154 -31.94 42.37 -20.02
N LYS A 155 -32.39 41.66 -21.06
CA LYS A 155 -33.34 42.18 -22.06
C LYS A 155 -34.68 42.51 -21.42
N GLU A 156 -35.25 41.58 -20.64
CA GLU A 156 -36.51 41.81 -19.93
C GLU A 156 -36.41 42.99 -18.95
N LEU A 157 -35.32 43.08 -18.18
CA LEU A 157 -35.09 44.18 -17.25
C LEU A 157 -35.02 45.53 -17.97
N ARG A 158 -34.34 45.60 -19.13
CA ARG A 158 -34.29 46.83 -19.94
C ARG A 158 -35.67 47.23 -20.44
N LEU A 159 -36.49 46.28 -20.91
CA LEU A 159 -37.85 46.56 -21.35
C LEU A 159 -38.70 47.11 -20.19
N LEU A 160 -38.62 46.48 -19.02
CA LEU A 160 -39.32 46.95 -17.82
C LEU A 160 -38.87 48.37 -17.40
N GLN A 161 -37.57 48.67 -17.50
CA GLN A 161 -37.04 50.00 -17.21
C GLN A 161 -37.58 51.05 -18.18
N VAL A 162 -37.69 50.75 -19.48
CA VAL A 162 -38.27 51.65 -20.48
C VAL A 162 -39.75 51.89 -20.19
N VAL A 163 -40.54 50.83 -19.98
CA VAL A 163 -41.97 50.94 -19.66
C VAL A 163 -42.18 51.75 -18.37
N SER A 164 -41.35 51.51 -17.35
CA SER A 164 -41.40 52.27 -16.10
C SER A 164 -41.12 53.77 -16.33
N ALA A 165 -40.14 54.11 -17.17
CA ALA A 165 -39.83 55.50 -17.48
C ALA A 165 -40.97 56.19 -18.26
N ASP A 166 -41.55 55.51 -19.25
CA ASP A 166 -42.67 56.02 -20.04
C ASP A 166 -43.92 56.24 -19.18
N VAL A 167 -44.24 55.29 -18.30
CA VAL A 167 -45.35 55.43 -17.34
C VAL A 167 -45.09 56.60 -16.40
N GLN A 168 -43.88 56.74 -15.87
CA GLN A 168 -43.53 57.83 -14.96
C GLN A 168 -43.63 59.20 -15.67
N TYR A 169 -43.16 59.30 -16.91
CA TYR A 169 -43.31 60.51 -17.73
C TYR A 169 -44.78 60.85 -18.01
N GLY A 170 -45.59 59.83 -18.38
CA GLY A 170 -47.01 60.00 -18.64
C GLY A 170 -47.78 60.49 -17.41
N VAL A 171 -47.50 59.92 -16.23
CA VAL A 171 -48.09 60.34 -14.96
C VAL A 171 -47.72 61.79 -14.61
N LEU A 172 -46.44 62.17 -14.76
CA LEU A 172 -45.99 63.54 -14.51
C LEU A 172 -46.65 64.54 -15.47
N SER A 173 -46.68 64.22 -16.76
CA SER A 173 -47.29 65.07 -17.80
C SER A 173 -48.80 65.25 -17.58
N SER A 174 -49.50 64.17 -17.21
CA SER A 174 -50.92 64.22 -16.85
C SER A 174 -51.14 65.14 -15.64
N ARG A 175 -50.34 64.96 -14.58
CA ARG A 175 -50.44 65.75 -13.34
C ARG A 175 -50.15 67.24 -13.56
N THR A 176 -49.21 67.59 -14.44
CA THR A 176 -48.97 68.98 -14.82
C THR A 176 -50.12 69.56 -15.64
N SER A 177 -50.71 68.77 -16.54
CA SER A 177 -51.85 69.21 -17.35
C SER A 177 -53.09 69.44 -16.51
N GLU A 178 -53.38 68.52 -15.59
CA GLU A 178 -54.47 68.64 -14.60
C GLU A 178 -54.28 69.90 -13.75
N LYS A 179 -53.06 70.15 -13.25
CA LYS A 179 -52.74 71.37 -12.50
C LYS A 179 -52.99 72.65 -13.32
N ALA A 180 -52.55 72.68 -14.58
CA ALA A 180 -52.73 73.84 -15.46
C ALA A 180 -54.21 74.12 -15.75
N LEU A 181 -55.03 73.09 -15.99
CA LEU A 181 -56.48 73.24 -16.15
C LEU A 181 -57.14 73.80 -14.89
N LEU A 182 -56.68 73.37 -13.71
CA LEU A 182 -57.19 73.84 -12.42
C LEU A 182 -56.84 75.32 -12.19
N GLU A 183 -55.62 75.73 -12.54
CA GLU A 183 -55.18 77.14 -12.52
C GLU A 183 -55.99 78.00 -13.51
N GLN A 184 -56.30 77.48 -14.71
CA GLN A 184 -57.14 78.17 -15.70
C GLN A 184 -58.58 78.34 -15.21
N LEU A 185 -59.19 77.31 -14.61
CA LEU A 185 -60.53 77.38 -14.03
C LEU A 185 -60.59 78.42 -12.91
N GLN A 186 -59.61 78.42 -12.00
CA GLN A 186 -59.50 79.42 -10.94
C GLN A 186 -59.39 80.84 -11.50
N ALA A 187 -58.56 81.04 -12.53
CA ALA A 187 -58.42 82.34 -13.17
C ALA A 187 -59.73 82.80 -13.84
N HIS A 188 -60.44 81.90 -14.51
CA HIS A 188 -61.72 82.18 -15.14
C HIS A 188 -62.81 82.54 -14.11
N ASP A 189 -62.88 81.82 -12.99
CA ASP A 189 -63.80 82.15 -11.89
C ASP A 189 -63.53 83.56 -11.35
N ILE A 190 -62.26 83.92 -11.12
CA ILE A 190 -61.88 85.27 -10.67
C ILE A 190 -62.34 86.33 -11.69
N GLN A 191 -62.14 86.10 -12.98
CA GLN A 191 -62.58 87.02 -14.03
C GLN A 191 -64.10 87.18 -14.08
N LEU A 192 -64.86 86.08 -13.93
CA LEU A 192 -66.32 86.13 -13.84
C LEU A 192 -66.79 86.96 -12.65
N PHE A 193 -66.19 86.77 -11.47
CA PHE A 193 -66.52 87.57 -10.29
C PHE A 193 -66.22 89.06 -10.51
N GLN A 194 -65.08 89.40 -11.10
CA GLN A 194 -64.72 90.79 -11.41
C GLN A 194 -65.69 91.40 -12.42
N LYS A 195 -66.03 90.68 -13.48
CA LYS A 195 -66.99 91.14 -14.49
C LYS A 195 -68.37 91.34 -13.88
N PHE A 196 -68.85 90.40 -13.08
CA PHE A 196 -70.12 90.53 -12.36
C PHE A 196 -70.12 91.76 -11.45
N ALA A 197 -69.03 92.01 -10.72
CA ALA A 197 -68.89 93.19 -9.88
C ALA A 197 -68.95 94.50 -10.71
N GLU A 198 -68.29 94.56 -11.86
CA GLU A 198 -68.36 95.73 -12.75
C GLU A 198 -69.73 95.89 -13.43
N ASP A 199 -70.39 94.80 -13.82
CA ASP A 199 -71.75 94.84 -14.39
C ASP A 199 -72.76 95.36 -13.35
N VAL A 200 -72.67 94.89 -12.09
CA VAL A 200 -73.49 95.40 -10.97
C VAL A 200 -73.23 96.87 -10.72
N LYS A 201 -71.95 97.28 -10.67
CA LYS A 201 -71.55 98.68 -10.49
C LYS A 201 -72.06 99.57 -11.62
N THR A 202 -72.01 99.09 -12.86
CA THR A 202 -72.54 99.81 -14.03
C THR A 202 -74.05 99.96 -13.93
N ALA A 203 -74.78 98.89 -13.58
CA ALA A 203 -76.23 98.93 -13.40
C ALA A 203 -76.67 99.90 -12.28
N VAL A 204 -75.93 99.93 -11.16
CA VAL A 204 -76.17 100.89 -10.07
C VAL A 204 -75.98 102.33 -10.55
N MET A 205 -74.96 102.60 -11.37
CA MET A 205 -74.70 103.93 -11.93
C MET A 205 -75.79 104.38 -12.92
N THR A 206 -76.29 103.50 -13.79
CA THR A 206 -77.39 103.83 -14.73
C THR A 206 -78.72 104.06 -14.02
N VAL A 207 -79.04 103.29 -12.98
CA VAL A 207 -80.22 103.54 -12.13
C VAL A 207 -80.08 104.86 -11.36
N GLY A 208 -78.88 105.16 -10.85
CA GLY A 208 -78.58 106.43 -10.20
C GLY A 208 -78.71 107.64 -11.12
N ASN A 209 -78.35 107.51 -12.40
CA ASN A 209 -78.51 108.57 -13.40
C ASN A 209 -79.95 108.71 -13.90
N SER A 210 -80.68 107.60 -14.11
CA SER A 210 -82.11 107.65 -14.49
C SER A 210 -82.98 108.26 -13.38
N ASN A 211 -82.65 108.01 -12.11
CA ASN A 211 -83.30 108.70 -10.99
C ASN A 211 -82.94 110.18 -10.90
N ARG A 212 -81.81 110.61 -11.48
CA ARG A 212 -81.38 112.01 -11.53
C ARG A 212 -82.06 112.77 -12.67
N ASP A 213 -82.30 112.12 -13.81
CA ASP A 213 -83.02 112.70 -14.96
C ASP A 213 -84.53 112.83 -14.70
N HIS A 214 -85.11 111.99 -13.84
CA HIS A 214 -86.50 112.13 -13.34
C HIS A 214 -86.68 113.17 -12.23
N LEU A 215 -85.61 113.83 -11.77
CA LEU A 215 -85.66 114.94 -10.81
C LEU A 215 -85.45 116.32 -11.46
N THR A 216 -85.42 116.38 -12.80
CA THR A 216 -85.27 117.61 -13.59
C THR A 216 -86.44 117.91 -14.53
N GLU A 217 -87.63 117.34 -14.27
CA GLU A 217 -88.91 117.88 -14.77
C GLU A 217 -89.33 119.15 -14.03
#